data_AF-A0A8H2VDB9-F1
#
_entry.id   AF-A0A8H2VDB9-F1
#
_cell.length_a   1.000
_cell.length_b   1.000
_cell.length_c   1.000
_cell.angle_alpha   90.00
_cell.angle_beta   90.00
_cell.angle_gamma   90.00
#
_symmetry.space_group_name_H-M   'P 1'
#
loop_
_entity.id
_entity.type
_entity.pdbx_description
1 polymer ?
#
loop_
_entity_poly.entity_id
_entity_poly.type
_entity_poly.pdbx_seq_one_letter_code
_entity_poly.pdbx_strand_id
1 'polypeptide(L)'
;MATATPTSSTSTSNNTNDSKKRTNEDVIDNISLTKSSNNSLSINSPNEKNTINPKEINSAMRKKMKNAVSSVVGPRSAYAFFLKEHKDNIAKQFSNISKSEHRKLIPKVWNQLTSEERQKYQDKADLDKIRYTQEVDLKIIMEQNAAANIANAAAHAEKDDNPNKQIVNTNINHKISGPIAPNKPIGIAKNLVTNKYIFPKFTKDDTLNARMFLKFYGSRKFLDSYLPEELNSLYLYFLIRLLGFELKDNELTKSIYKAVQDEDVKVESSLIFVNIDDPLSKKQTIRLIKDLQRAINKVLSSRLRIVTFSTIDNFVTRLHSAKNIIILTGAGVSTSLGIPDFRSSEGFYSRVKYLGLNDPQDVFNYELFKKEPSIFYSIANMILPPENVYSPLHSFIKMLSDKGKLLRNYTQNIDNLESYAHIPADKLVHCHGSFASATCVTCDWKVSGSKIFKNIRNVELPICPNCYKERVKMMKLYNPYVNGSADINVNNKKFTSAEIETISNIKSYGVLKPDITFFGEPLPERFFQCLMADMHKCDLLICIGTSLKVAPVSDIVNMIPAQVPQVLINRDPVRHADFDLSLLGFCDDIAGLVTNRCGWKFNHKDWEKLSNGKYDISEQERGVYSVKRENN
;
A
#
# COMPACT_ATOMS: atom_id res chain seq x y z
N MET A 1 64.41 -14.04 7.95
CA MET A 1 64.21 -15.29 8.72
C MET A 1 62.70 -15.49 8.79
N ALA A 2 62.03 -16.33 8.00
CA ALA A 2 62.31 -17.71 7.53
C ALA A 2 61.91 -18.80 8.54
N THR A 3 60.92 -19.61 8.12
CA THR A 3 60.67 -21.04 8.49
C THR A 3 60.29 -21.37 9.94
N ALA A 4 59.46 -22.38 10.25
CA ALA A 4 58.83 -23.40 9.40
C ALA A 4 57.49 -23.96 9.97
N THR A 5 56.71 -24.63 9.13
CA THR A 5 55.80 -25.75 9.47
C THR A 5 56.50 -27.07 9.03
N PRO A 6 55.91 -28.31 9.06
CA PRO A 6 54.61 -28.79 9.57
C PRO A 6 54.74 -30.09 10.42
N THR A 7 53.63 -30.79 10.71
CA THR A 7 53.55 -32.27 10.65
C THR A 7 52.09 -32.76 10.63
N SER A 8 51.83 -34.02 10.25
CA SER A 8 50.49 -34.51 9.86
C SER A 8 50.33 -36.03 9.87
N SER A 9 49.15 -36.53 10.28
CA SER A 9 48.62 -37.88 10.02
C SER A 9 47.11 -37.90 10.38
N THR A 10 46.12 -38.25 9.53
CA THR A 10 45.78 -39.57 8.93
C THR A 10 45.54 -40.67 9.97
N SER A 11 44.44 -41.42 9.99
CA SER A 11 43.22 -41.48 9.14
C SER A 11 42.04 -42.06 9.99
N THR A 12 40.87 -42.57 9.56
CA THR A 12 40.37 -43.12 8.26
C THR A 12 38.83 -42.96 8.14
N SER A 13 38.13 -43.85 7.42
CA SER A 13 36.72 -43.79 7.00
C SER A 13 35.76 -44.69 7.79
N ASN A 14 34.45 -44.35 7.81
CA ASN A 14 33.40 -45.18 7.19
C ASN A 14 31.99 -44.54 7.18
N ASN A 15 31.17 -44.97 6.22
CA ASN A 15 29.75 -44.58 6.07
C ASN A 15 28.81 -45.56 6.77
N THR A 16 27.66 -45.07 7.24
CA THR A 16 26.39 -45.81 7.19
C THR A 16 25.18 -44.87 7.23
N ASN A 17 24.07 -45.28 6.62
CA ASN A 17 22.80 -44.55 6.64
C ASN A 17 22.02 -44.81 7.94
N ASP A 18 21.28 -43.83 8.43
CA ASP A 18 19.83 -44.03 8.67
C ASP A 18 19.08 -42.69 8.49
N SER A 19 17.94 -42.74 7.81
CA SER A 19 17.16 -41.56 7.43
C SER A 19 15.75 -41.61 8.03
N LYS A 20 15.59 -41.04 9.23
CA LYS A 20 14.29 -40.98 9.92
C LYS A 20 13.69 -39.58 9.87
N LYS A 21 12.45 -39.51 9.37
CA LYS A 21 11.63 -38.30 9.28
C LYS A 21 11.40 -37.71 10.68
N ARG A 22 11.43 -36.38 10.79
CA ARG A 22 10.70 -35.64 11.84
C ARG A 22 9.52 -34.91 11.20
N THR A 23 8.48 -34.68 11.98
CA THR A 23 7.19 -34.10 11.56
C THR A 23 6.99 -32.69 12.16
N ASN A 24 6.09 -31.90 11.58
CA ASN A 24 5.98 -30.46 11.82
C ASN A 24 5.24 -30.07 13.13
N GLU A 25 5.58 -30.67 14.27
CA GLU A 25 4.92 -30.35 15.57
C GLU A 25 5.89 -29.80 16.65
N ASP A 26 7.20 -30.06 16.56
CA ASP A 26 8.20 -29.73 17.61
C ASP A 26 8.65 -28.24 17.69
N VAL A 27 7.88 -27.27 17.17
CA VAL A 27 8.35 -25.87 16.97
C VAL A 27 7.65 -24.83 17.87
N ILE A 28 6.64 -25.21 18.66
CA ILE A 28 5.76 -24.24 19.34
C ILE A 28 6.18 -23.90 20.80
N ASP A 29 6.89 -24.78 21.51
CA ASP A 29 7.04 -24.67 22.97
C ASP A 29 8.29 -23.89 23.48
N ASN A 30 9.14 -23.36 22.60
CA ASN A 30 10.39 -22.68 22.98
C ASN A 30 10.34 -21.13 22.95
N ILE A 31 9.44 -20.54 23.74
CA ILE A 31 9.60 -19.14 24.22
C ILE A 31 9.35 -19.10 25.73
N SER A 32 10.40 -19.37 26.51
CA SER A 32 10.36 -19.21 27.98
C SER A 32 10.53 -17.74 28.37
N LEU A 33 9.63 -17.26 29.23
CA LEU A 33 9.65 -15.89 29.77
C LEU A 33 10.68 -15.76 30.90
N THR A 34 11.71 -14.95 30.70
CA THR A 34 12.68 -14.60 31.75
C THR A 34 12.05 -13.65 32.77
N LYS A 35 11.71 -14.17 33.96
CA LYS A 35 11.25 -13.37 35.11
C LYS A 35 12.38 -13.16 36.13
N SER A 36 12.81 -11.91 36.27
CA SER A 36 13.50 -11.39 37.46
C SER A 36 13.36 -9.85 37.46
N SER A 37 13.19 -9.16 38.58
CA SER A 37 12.85 -9.62 39.94
C SER A 37 12.09 -8.50 40.68
N ASN A 38 11.54 -8.80 41.86
CA ASN A 38 10.58 -7.96 42.59
C ASN A 38 11.08 -6.53 42.89
N ASN A 39 10.15 -5.58 42.89
CA ASN A 39 10.04 -4.67 44.04
C ASN A 39 8.56 -4.38 44.33
N SER A 40 8.20 -4.26 45.61
CA SER A 40 6.81 -4.43 46.08
C SER A 40 6.22 -3.17 46.70
N LEU A 41 5.00 -2.80 46.28
CA LEU A 41 4.11 -1.90 47.01
C LEU A 41 2.66 -2.36 46.83
N SER A 42 1.95 -2.54 47.94
CA SER A 42 0.59 -3.10 48.01
C SER A 42 -0.45 -2.02 48.32
N ILE A 43 -1.64 -2.09 47.71
CA ILE A 43 -2.90 -1.57 48.27
C ILE A 43 -4.08 -2.44 47.80
N ASN A 44 -5.05 -2.56 48.70
CA ASN A 44 -6.14 -3.54 48.76
C ASN A 44 -7.12 -3.55 47.57
N SER A 45 -7.72 -4.72 47.32
CA SER A 45 -9.08 -4.85 46.74
C SER A 45 -10.15 -4.63 47.84
N PRO A 46 -11.42 -4.28 47.54
CA PRO A 46 -12.34 -5.26 46.95
C PRO A 46 -13.40 -4.71 45.95
N ASN A 47 -13.76 -5.52 44.95
CA ASN A 47 -15.10 -6.11 44.85
C ASN A 47 -15.23 -6.98 43.58
N GLU A 48 -15.80 -8.17 43.73
CA GLU A 48 -16.09 -9.07 42.62
C GLU A 48 -17.53 -8.91 42.12
N LYS A 49 -17.70 -8.70 40.80
CA LYS A 49 -18.71 -9.37 39.96
C LYS A 49 -18.45 -9.07 38.47
N ASN A 50 -18.73 -10.05 37.62
CA ASN A 50 -18.69 -9.98 36.15
C ASN A 50 -17.33 -9.63 35.48
N THR A 51 -16.22 -10.21 35.94
CA THR A 51 -14.99 -10.28 35.11
C THR A 51 -15.07 -11.44 34.12
N ILE A 52 -15.05 -11.16 32.81
CA ILE A 52 -14.93 -12.19 31.75
C ILE A 52 -13.58 -12.91 31.89
N ASN A 53 -13.57 -14.23 31.77
CA ASN A 53 -12.38 -15.05 32.06
C ASN A 53 -11.23 -14.77 31.06
N PRO A 54 -10.04 -14.32 31.50
CA PRO A 54 -8.93 -14.00 30.60
C PRO A 54 -8.46 -15.18 29.72
N LYS A 55 -8.74 -16.44 30.12
CA LYS A 55 -8.43 -17.62 29.32
C LYS A 55 -9.33 -17.75 28.07
N GLU A 56 -10.57 -17.28 28.13
CA GLU A 56 -11.52 -17.35 27.02
C GLU A 56 -11.21 -16.31 25.95
N ILE A 57 -10.85 -15.09 26.35
CA ILE A 57 -10.40 -14.03 25.44
C ILE A 57 -9.16 -14.50 24.66
N ASN A 58 -8.19 -15.12 25.34
CA ASN A 58 -7.01 -15.72 24.71
C ASN A 58 -7.37 -16.86 23.74
N SER A 59 -8.35 -17.71 24.09
CA SER A 59 -8.84 -18.79 23.22
C SER A 59 -9.48 -18.25 21.94
N ALA A 60 -10.38 -17.25 22.07
CA ALA A 60 -11.04 -16.61 20.94
C ALA A 60 -10.04 -15.87 20.02
N MET A 61 -9.04 -15.21 20.60
CA MET A 61 -7.97 -14.53 19.85
C MET A 61 -7.09 -15.53 19.08
N ARG A 62 -6.64 -16.62 19.73
CA ARG A 62 -5.91 -17.72 19.06
C ARG A 62 -6.72 -18.33 17.91
N LYS A 63 -8.05 -18.47 18.07
CA LYS A 63 -8.95 -18.99 17.03
C LYS A 63 -9.08 -18.02 15.83
N LYS A 64 -9.15 -16.70 16.07
CA LYS A 64 -9.06 -15.69 14.99
C LYS A 64 -7.73 -15.77 14.26
N MET A 65 -6.61 -15.75 14.98
CA MET A 65 -5.26 -15.81 14.38
C MET A 65 -5.05 -17.09 13.53
N LYS A 66 -5.54 -18.26 13.96
CA LYS A 66 -5.52 -19.47 13.12
C LYS A 66 -6.32 -19.30 11.81
N ASN A 67 -7.50 -18.68 11.88
CA ASN A 67 -8.30 -18.39 10.70
C ASN A 67 -7.60 -17.36 9.77
N ALA A 68 -6.95 -16.35 10.34
CA ALA A 68 -6.17 -15.34 9.62
C ALA A 68 -5.07 -15.98 8.76
N VAL A 69 -4.23 -16.82 9.38
CA VAL A 69 -3.16 -17.59 8.71
C VAL A 69 -3.72 -18.51 7.63
N SER A 70 -4.88 -19.14 7.87
CA SER A 70 -5.55 -20.01 6.88
C SER A 70 -6.12 -19.28 5.66
N SER A 71 -6.25 -17.94 5.73
CA SER A 71 -6.74 -17.11 4.62
C SER A 71 -5.65 -16.66 3.64
N VAL A 72 -4.38 -16.81 4.02
CA VAL A 72 -3.21 -16.48 3.19
C VAL A 72 -2.89 -17.66 2.26
N VAL A 73 -2.54 -17.38 1.00
CA VAL A 73 -2.22 -18.43 0.02
C VAL A 73 -0.88 -19.08 0.37
N GLY A 74 -0.97 -20.31 0.90
CA GLY A 74 0.16 -21.13 1.37
C GLY A 74 1.31 -21.27 0.37
N PRO A 75 2.54 -21.49 0.86
CA PRO A 75 3.75 -21.44 0.05
C PRO A 75 3.78 -22.60 -0.96
N ARG A 76 4.11 -22.31 -2.20
CA ARG A 76 4.21 -23.31 -3.28
C ARG A 76 5.54 -24.05 -3.22
N SER A 77 5.49 -25.36 -3.35
CA SER A 77 6.70 -26.19 -3.50
C SER A 77 7.36 -26.01 -4.87
N ALA A 78 8.63 -26.38 -4.97
CA ALA A 78 9.40 -26.33 -6.22
C ALA A 78 8.69 -27.07 -7.38
N TYR A 79 8.14 -28.26 -7.09
CA TYR A 79 7.33 -29.03 -8.05
C TYR A 79 6.04 -28.29 -8.47
N ALA A 80 5.40 -27.52 -7.59
CA ALA A 80 4.21 -26.74 -7.93
C ALA A 80 4.54 -25.55 -8.86
N PHE A 81 5.73 -24.95 -8.71
CA PHE A 81 6.23 -23.95 -9.68
C PHE A 81 6.57 -24.57 -11.03
N PHE A 82 7.30 -25.68 -11.04
CA PHE A 82 7.59 -26.45 -12.27
C PHE A 82 6.30 -26.87 -12.99
N LEU A 83 5.32 -27.40 -12.26
CA LEU A 83 4.00 -27.78 -12.80
C LEU A 83 3.28 -26.57 -13.41
N LYS A 84 3.35 -25.38 -12.81
CA LYS A 84 2.78 -24.16 -13.37
C LYS A 84 3.50 -23.70 -14.65
N GLU A 85 4.82 -23.87 -14.71
CA GLU A 85 5.68 -23.40 -15.81
C GLU A 85 5.64 -24.34 -17.03
N HIS A 86 5.48 -25.66 -16.82
CA HIS A 86 5.62 -26.67 -17.89
C HIS A 86 4.35 -27.42 -18.29
N LYS A 87 3.29 -27.45 -17.47
CA LYS A 87 2.06 -28.21 -17.76
C LYS A 87 1.48 -27.89 -19.15
N ASP A 88 1.40 -26.61 -19.51
CA ASP A 88 0.75 -26.19 -20.75
C ASP A 88 1.68 -26.35 -21.97
N ASN A 89 3.00 -26.43 -21.77
CA ASN A 89 3.96 -26.77 -22.82
C ASN A 89 3.98 -28.29 -23.08
N ILE A 90 4.01 -29.11 -22.03
CA ILE A 90 3.88 -30.57 -22.13
C ILE A 90 2.53 -30.95 -22.77
N ALA A 91 1.45 -30.25 -22.42
CA ALA A 91 0.13 -30.43 -23.04
C ALA A 91 0.12 -30.16 -24.55
N LYS A 92 0.86 -29.14 -25.03
CA LYS A 92 1.00 -28.83 -26.46
C LYS A 92 1.93 -29.82 -27.19
N GLN A 93 3.04 -30.20 -26.56
CA GLN A 93 4.08 -31.03 -27.17
C GLN A 93 3.66 -32.51 -27.29
N PHE A 94 2.70 -32.96 -26.49
CA PHE A 94 2.14 -34.31 -26.51
C PHE A 94 0.61 -34.29 -26.65
N SER A 95 0.10 -33.63 -27.69
CA SER A 95 -1.34 -33.48 -27.97
C SER A 95 -2.12 -34.79 -28.13
N ASN A 96 -1.43 -35.89 -28.47
CA ASN A 96 -2.05 -37.13 -28.96
C ASN A 96 -2.20 -38.23 -27.89
N ILE A 97 -1.92 -37.95 -26.61
CA ILE A 97 -2.05 -38.90 -25.49
C ILE A 97 -3.06 -38.43 -24.43
N SER A 98 -3.59 -39.35 -23.63
CA SER A 98 -4.73 -39.06 -22.77
C SER A 98 -4.42 -38.14 -21.57
N LYS A 99 -5.46 -37.48 -21.06
CA LYS A 99 -5.42 -36.70 -19.79
C LYS A 99 -5.07 -37.54 -18.55
N SER A 100 -4.97 -38.87 -18.67
CA SER A 100 -4.46 -39.78 -17.63
C SER A 100 -2.95 -39.95 -17.75
N GLU A 101 -2.44 -40.16 -18.97
CA GLU A 101 -1.01 -40.35 -19.25
C GLU A 101 -0.20 -39.07 -19.05
N HIS A 102 -0.75 -37.90 -19.40
CA HIS A 102 -0.17 -36.59 -19.07
C HIS A 102 0.18 -36.46 -17.57
N ARG A 103 -0.67 -36.98 -16.67
CA ARG A 103 -0.42 -36.96 -15.21
C ARG A 103 0.70 -37.93 -14.79
N LYS A 104 0.96 -38.99 -15.58
CA LYS A 104 2.08 -39.93 -15.38
C LYS A 104 3.39 -39.40 -15.99
N LEU A 105 3.32 -38.49 -16.96
CA LEU A 105 4.48 -37.92 -17.63
C LEU A 105 5.17 -36.83 -16.79
N ILE A 106 4.41 -35.87 -16.26
CA ILE A 106 4.97 -34.69 -15.56
C ILE A 106 5.86 -35.07 -14.34
N PRO A 107 5.53 -36.06 -13.49
CA PRO A 107 6.43 -36.53 -12.43
C PRO A 107 7.72 -37.17 -12.97
N LYS A 108 7.69 -37.84 -14.13
CA LYS A 108 8.90 -38.39 -14.75
C LYS A 108 9.84 -37.29 -15.23
N VAL A 109 9.32 -36.24 -15.87
CA VAL A 109 10.12 -35.09 -16.31
C VAL A 109 10.76 -34.38 -15.10
N TRP A 110 10.00 -34.14 -14.03
CA TRP A 110 10.55 -33.60 -12.78
C TRP A 110 11.67 -34.48 -12.18
N ASN A 111 11.47 -35.79 -12.19
CA ASN A 111 12.46 -36.76 -11.71
C ASN A 111 13.68 -36.91 -12.65
N GLN A 112 13.61 -36.42 -13.89
CA GLN A 112 14.71 -36.37 -14.86
C GLN A 112 15.48 -35.03 -14.85
N LEU A 113 14.91 -33.96 -14.28
CA LEU A 113 15.64 -32.70 -14.07
C LEU A 113 16.92 -32.92 -13.25
N THR A 114 18.00 -32.26 -13.66
CA THR A 114 19.26 -32.17 -12.90
C THR A 114 19.09 -31.40 -11.59
N SER A 115 20.07 -31.52 -10.70
CA SER A 115 20.11 -30.79 -9.42
C SER A 115 20.03 -29.27 -9.63
N GLU A 116 20.72 -28.73 -10.64
CA GLU A 116 20.74 -27.30 -10.98
C GLU A 116 19.40 -26.82 -11.53
N GLU A 117 18.77 -27.59 -12.43
CA GLU A 117 17.43 -27.28 -12.94
C GLU A 117 16.37 -27.31 -11.82
N ARG A 118 16.51 -28.21 -10.84
CA ARG A 118 15.67 -28.21 -9.64
C ARG A 118 15.95 -27.04 -8.73
N GLN A 119 17.21 -26.60 -8.60
CA GLN A 119 17.57 -25.46 -7.75
C GLN A 119 16.81 -24.19 -8.15
N LYS A 120 16.71 -23.88 -9.44
CA LYS A 120 15.87 -22.79 -9.98
C LYS A 120 14.42 -22.81 -9.45
N TYR A 121 13.84 -23.99 -9.23
CA TYR A 121 12.49 -24.14 -8.67
C TYR A 121 12.47 -24.17 -7.13
N GLN A 122 13.57 -24.60 -6.51
CA GLN A 122 13.79 -24.54 -5.07
C GLN A 122 13.92 -23.08 -4.60
N ASP A 123 14.73 -22.27 -5.28
CA ASP A 123 14.88 -20.83 -5.01
C ASP A 123 13.54 -20.09 -5.12
N LYS A 124 12.73 -20.41 -6.15
CA LYS A 124 11.36 -19.91 -6.29
C LYS A 124 10.45 -20.33 -5.13
N ALA A 125 10.60 -21.56 -4.62
CA ALA A 125 9.83 -22.04 -3.47
C ALA A 125 10.26 -21.37 -2.16
N ASP A 126 11.55 -21.09 -1.98
CA ASP A 126 12.08 -20.43 -0.78
C ASP A 126 11.76 -18.93 -0.77
N LEU A 127 11.76 -18.26 -1.93
CA LEU A 127 11.18 -16.92 -2.08
C LEU A 127 9.68 -16.90 -1.81
N ASP A 128 8.91 -17.93 -2.21
CA ASP A 128 7.48 -18.03 -1.94
C ASP A 128 7.18 -18.34 -0.45
N LYS A 129 8.11 -18.97 0.29
CA LYS A 129 8.07 -19.07 1.76
C LYS A 129 8.30 -17.71 2.42
N ILE A 130 9.27 -16.93 1.94
CA ILE A 130 9.53 -15.57 2.45
C ILE A 130 8.29 -14.69 2.23
N ARG A 131 7.74 -14.68 1.01
CA ARG A 131 6.45 -14.04 0.68
C ARG A 131 5.33 -14.49 1.63
N TYR A 132 5.14 -15.80 1.80
CA TYR A 132 4.08 -16.32 2.67
C TYR A 132 4.24 -15.88 4.12
N THR A 133 5.47 -15.87 4.63
CA THR A 133 5.79 -15.41 6.00
C THR A 133 5.44 -13.93 6.15
N GLN A 134 5.90 -13.08 5.22
CA GLN A 134 5.59 -11.65 5.20
C GLN A 134 4.09 -11.36 5.08
N GLU A 135 3.35 -12.07 4.21
CA GLU A 135 1.89 -11.95 4.10
C GLU A 135 1.17 -12.40 5.38
N VAL A 136 1.64 -13.47 6.04
CA VAL A 136 1.12 -13.94 7.33
C VAL A 136 1.37 -12.94 8.45
N ASP A 137 2.60 -12.41 8.56
CA ASP A 137 2.96 -11.44 9.60
C ASP A 137 2.17 -10.13 9.44
N LEU A 138 2.08 -9.61 8.21
CA LEU A 138 1.22 -8.45 7.90
C LEU A 138 -0.24 -8.73 8.25
N LYS A 139 -0.75 -9.93 7.94
CA LYS A 139 -2.14 -10.32 8.25
C LYS A 139 -2.38 -10.44 9.76
N ILE A 140 -1.42 -10.96 10.52
CA ILE A 140 -1.45 -11.02 11.98
C ILE A 140 -1.44 -9.60 12.58
N ILE A 141 -0.57 -8.71 12.10
CA ILE A 141 -0.50 -7.31 12.51
C ILE A 141 -1.83 -6.59 12.24
N MET A 142 -2.44 -6.78 11.08
CA MET A 142 -3.76 -6.22 10.76
C MET A 142 -4.85 -6.67 11.75
N GLU A 143 -4.88 -7.94 12.14
CA GLU A 143 -5.89 -8.45 13.09
C GLU A 143 -5.59 -8.08 14.55
N GLN A 144 -4.32 -8.00 14.95
CA GLN A 144 -3.91 -7.45 16.25
C GLN A 144 -4.31 -5.98 16.37
N ASN A 145 -4.08 -5.18 15.33
CA ASN A 145 -4.49 -3.78 15.29
C ASN A 145 -6.00 -3.60 15.30
N ALA A 146 -6.76 -4.44 14.58
CA ALA A 146 -8.22 -4.46 14.66
C ALA A 146 -8.70 -4.82 16.08
N ALA A 147 -8.08 -5.80 16.74
CA ALA A 147 -8.42 -6.18 18.11
C ALA A 147 -8.08 -5.08 19.13
N ALA A 148 -6.92 -4.42 19.00
CA ALA A 148 -6.51 -3.32 19.87
C ALA A 148 -7.45 -2.10 19.75
N ASN A 149 -7.87 -1.76 18.53
CA ASN A 149 -8.85 -0.69 18.32
C ASN A 149 -10.22 -1.01 18.97
N ILE A 150 -10.67 -2.28 18.94
CA ILE A 150 -11.90 -2.71 19.62
C ILE A 150 -11.73 -2.69 21.14
N ALA A 151 -10.59 -3.15 21.68
CA ALA A 151 -10.31 -3.13 23.11
C ALA A 151 -10.24 -1.70 23.68
N ASN A 152 -9.60 -0.78 22.96
CA ASN A 152 -9.56 0.64 23.33
C ASN A 152 -10.95 1.29 23.28
N ALA A 153 -11.80 0.91 22.31
CA ALA A 153 -13.20 1.38 22.26
C ALA A 153 -14.03 0.86 23.45
N ALA A 154 -13.83 -0.39 23.88
CA ALA A 154 -14.50 -0.95 25.06
C ALA A 154 -14.05 -0.30 26.38
N ALA A 155 -12.74 -0.11 26.56
CA ALA A 155 -12.17 0.53 27.76
C ALA A 155 -12.57 2.02 27.94
N HIS A 156 -13.12 2.65 26.89
CA HIS A 156 -13.73 3.98 26.94
C HIS A 156 -15.23 3.99 27.25
N ALA A 157 -15.91 2.83 27.27
CA ALA A 157 -17.34 2.74 27.61
C ALA A 157 -17.58 2.52 29.12
N GLU A 158 -16.70 1.76 29.79
CA GLU A 158 -16.87 1.33 31.19
C GLU A 158 -16.59 2.42 32.26
N LYS A 159 -16.66 3.71 31.91
CA LYS A 159 -16.24 4.83 32.79
C LYS A 159 -17.24 5.99 32.95
N ASP A 160 -18.42 5.91 32.35
CA ASP A 160 -19.37 7.04 32.30
C ASP A 160 -20.70 6.84 33.09
N ASP A 161 -20.83 5.78 33.89
CA ASP A 161 -22.00 5.58 34.78
C ASP A 161 -21.80 6.25 36.16
N ASN A 162 -21.96 7.58 36.23
CA ASN A 162 -22.23 8.29 37.50
C ASN A 162 -23.02 9.61 37.29
N PRO A 163 -24.36 9.59 37.39
CA PRO A 163 -25.21 10.71 36.98
C PRO A 163 -25.36 11.79 38.06
N ASN A 164 -24.28 12.45 38.48
CA ASN A 164 -24.37 13.72 39.23
C ASN A 164 -23.09 14.57 39.25
N LYS A 165 -22.90 15.42 38.22
CA LYS A 165 -22.23 16.73 38.39
C LYS A 165 -22.53 17.67 37.23
N GLN A 166 -23.05 18.85 37.55
CA GLN A 166 -23.32 19.93 36.61
C GLN A 166 -22.24 21.03 36.73
N ILE A 167 -22.22 21.95 35.76
CA ILE A 167 -21.47 23.23 35.76
C ILE A 167 -19.96 23.16 35.42
N VAL A 168 -19.68 23.55 34.16
CA VAL A 168 -18.52 24.29 33.65
C VAL A 168 -17.11 23.74 33.91
N ASN A 169 -16.56 23.08 32.88
CA ASN A 169 -15.27 23.49 32.30
C ASN A 169 -15.15 23.04 30.84
N THR A 170 -14.81 23.95 29.92
CA THR A 170 -14.92 23.73 28.47
C THR A 170 -13.67 23.08 27.86
N ASN A 171 -13.60 21.75 27.89
CA ASN A 171 -12.66 20.96 27.09
C ASN A 171 -13.42 20.21 25.98
N ILE A 172 -13.23 20.62 24.72
CA ILE A 172 -13.94 20.04 23.56
C ILE A 172 -13.26 18.73 23.12
N ASN A 173 -13.40 17.69 23.95
CA ASN A 173 -13.21 16.31 23.51
C ASN A 173 -14.47 15.86 22.77
N HIS A 174 -14.47 15.92 21.44
CA HIS A 174 -15.53 15.34 20.63
C HIS A 174 -15.56 13.81 20.80
N LYS A 175 -16.38 13.31 21.72
CA LYS A 175 -16.88 11.92 21.69
C LYS A 175 -17.60 11.73 20.36
N ILE A 176 -16.98 11.01 19.42
CA ILE A 176 -17.65 10.53 18.22
C ILE A 176 -18.56 9.38 18.65
N SER A 177 -19.88 9.60 18.60
CA SER A 177 -20.86 8.56 18.87
C SER A 177 -20.64 7.36 17.94
N GLY A 178 -20.66 6.15 18.51
CA GLY A 178 -20.54 4.91 17.73
C GLY A 178 -21.72 4.74 16.76
N PRO A 179 -21.57 3.94 15.69
CA PRO A 179 -22.63 3.70 14.73
C PRO A 179 -23.86 3.09 15.40
N ILE A 180 -25.02 3.68 15.12
CA ILE A 180 -26.31 3.32 15.69
C ILE A 180 -26.83 2.08 14.97
N ALA A 181 -27.29 1.07 15.71
CA ALA A 181 -27.92 -0.10 15.11
C ALA A 181 -29.24 0.30 14.42
N PRO A 182 -29.62 -0.32 13.28
CA PRO A 182 -30.91 -0.06 12.67
C PRO A 182 -32.03 -0.49 13.64
N ASN A 183 -32.99 0.40 13.93
CA ASN A 183 -34.04 0.17 14.93
C ASN A 183 -34.91 -1.07 14.64
N LYS A 184 -34.99 -1.46 13.36
CA LYS A 184 -35.53 -2.73 12.85
C LYS A 184 -34.71 -3.13 11.61
N PRO A 185 -34.68 -4.41 11.22
CA PRO A 185 -34.18 -4.82 9.90
C PRO A 185 -34.90 -4.08 8.77
N ILE A 186 -34.28 -4.06 7.59
CA ILE A 186 -34.88 -3.54 6.36
C ILE A 186 -36.19 -4.30 6.10
N GLY A 187 -37.28 -3.60 5.81
CA GLY A 187 -38.56 -4.19 5.40
C GLY A 187 -38.96 -3.71 4.01
N ILE A 188 -38.86 -4.59 3.01
CA ILE A 188 -39.33 -4.31 1.63
C ILE A 188 -40.79 -4.75 1.56
N ALA A 189 -41.72 -3.81 1.62
CA ALA A 189 -43.15 -4.09 1.54
C ALA A 189 -43.58 -4.45 0.11
N LYS A 190 -44.66 -5.23 -0.03
CA LYS A 190 -45.32 -5.48 -1.32
C LYS A 190 -46.68 -4.80 -1.36
N ASN A 191 -46.95 -4.06 -2.45
CA ASN A 191 -48.27 -3.51 -2.74
C ASN A 191 -49.11 -4.60 -3.41
N LEU A 192 -50.27 -4.93 -2.82
CA LEU A 192 -51.14 -6.00 -3.29
C LEU A 192 -51.91 -5.64 -4.58
N VAL A 193 -52.17 -4.35 -4.83
CA VAL A 193 -52.92 -3.88 -5.99
C VAL A 193 -52.05 -3.83 -7.24
N THR A 194 -50.79 -3.40 -7.10
CA THR A 194 -49.82 -3.35 -8.23
C THR A 194 -48.96 -4.61 -8.35
N ASN A 195 -48.99 -5.50 -7.36
CA ASN A 195 -48.10 -6.65 -7.18
C ASN A 195 -46.59 -6.29 -7.18
N LYS A 196 -46.24 -5.01 -7.06
CA LYS A 196 -44.86 -4.49 -7.05
C LYS A 196 -44.34 -4.32 -5.61
N TYR A 197 -43.02 -4.39 -5.46
CA TYR A 197 -42.31 -4.15 -4.20
C TYR A 197 -41.97 -2.66 -3.99
N ILE A 198 -41.91 -2.20 -2.75
CA ILE A 198 -41.61 -0.83 -2.35
C ILE A 198 -40.34 -0.82 -1.50
N PHE A 199 -39.33 -0.04 -1.89
CA PHE A 199 -38.12 0.15 -1.08
C PHE A 199 -38.35 1.20 0.02
N PRO A 200 -37.79 1.00 1.23
CA PRO A 200 -37.67 2.07 2.22
C PRO A 200 -36.93 3.28 1.67
N LYS A 201 -37.39 4.50 1.99
CA LYS A 201 -36.60 5.71 1.74
C LYS A 201 -35.52 5.83 2.82
N PHE A 202 -34.30 6.20 2.42
CA PHE A 202 -33.14 6.37 3.30
C PHE A 202 -32.35 7.63 2.92
N THR A 203 -31.63 8.19 3.88
CA THR A 203 -30.88 9.45 3.75
C THR A 203 -29.39 9.21 3.49
N LYS A 204 -28.64 10.30 3.21
CA LYS A 204 -27.16 10.23 3.16
C LYS A 204 -26.55 9.85 4.52
N ASP A 205 -27.21 10.21 5.63
CA ASP A 205 -26.76 9.89 6.98
C ASP A 205 -27.04 8.41 7.33
N ASP A 206 -28.14 7.83 6.84
CA ASP A 206 -28.37 6.38 6.90
C ASP A 206 -27.30 5.60 6.15
N THR A 207 -26.90 6.05 4.95
CA THR A 207 -25.77 5.49 4.20
C THR A 207 -24.46 5.62 4.96
N LEU A 208 -24.18 6.76 5.59
CA LEU A 208 -22.96 6.96 6.37
C LEU A 208 -22.94 6.05 7.62
N ASN A 209 -24.05 5.98 8.35
CA ASN A 209 -24.21 5.11 9.51
C ASN A 209 -24.09 3.62 9.13
N ALA A 210 -24.70 3.19 8.02
CA ALA A 210 -24.55 1.83 7.51
C ALA A 210 -23.10 1.48 7.16
N ARG A 211 -22.36 2.42 6.54
CA ARG A 211 -20.91 2.26 6.27
C ARG A 211 -20.08 2.21 7.56
N MET A 212 -20.40 3.03 8.55
CA MET A 212 -19.75 3.02 9.88
C MET A 212 -20.03 1.71 10.63
N PHE A 213 -21.28 1.24 10.65
CA PHE A 213 -21.69 0.00 11.29
C PHE A 213 -20.98 -1.21 10.66
N LEU A 214 -20.92 -1.26 9.33
CA LEU A 214 -20.19 -2.28 8.58
C LEU A 214 -18.69 -2.32 8.93
N LYS A 215 -18.04 -1.17 9.10
CA LYS A 215 -16.63 -1.12 9.55
C LYS A 215 -16.46 -1.53 11.02
N PHE A 216 -17.33 -1.06 11.91
CA PHE A 216 -17.16 -1.21 13.35
C PHE A 216 -17.50 -2.62 13.84
N TYR A 217 -18.55 -3.23 13.29
CA TYR A 217 -19.03 -4.55 13.69
C TYR A 217 -18.69 -5.67 12.67
N GLY A 218 -18.19 -5.32 11.49
CA GLY A 218 -17.84 -6.26 10.43
C GLY A 218 -19.03 -6.75 9.61
N SER A 219 -18.73 -7.35 8.45
CA SER A 219 -19.73 -7.77 7.44
C SER A 219 -20.79 -8.74 7.98
N ARG A 220 -20.42 -9.66 8.87
CA ARG A 220 -21.38 -10.60 9.48
C ARG A 220 -22.44 -9.87 10.30
N LYS A 221 -22.07 -9.17 11.38
CA LYS A 221 -23.03 -8.47 12.24
C LYS A 221 -23.78 -7.36 11.48
N PHE A 222 -23.18 -6.75 10.44
CA PHE A 222 -23.91 -5.88 9.52
C PHE A 222 -25.06 -6.61 8.81
N LEU A 223 -24.79 -7.74 8.14
CA LEU A 223 -25.84 -8.52 7.49
C LEU A 223 -26.88 -9.01 8.52
N ASP A 224 -26.43 -9.57 9.64
CA ASP A 224 -27.27 -10.09 10.73
C ASP A 224 -28.16 -8.99 11.39
N SER A 225 -27.83 -7.69 11.26
CA SER A 225 -28.61 -6.59 11.85
C SER A 225 -29.49 -5.85 10.84
N TYR A 226 -29.09 -5.80 9.57
CA TYR A 226 -29.82 -5.08 8.53
C TYR A 226 -30.79 -5.95 7.73
N LEU A 227 -30.55 -7.26 7.61
CA LEU A 227 -31.45 -8.18 6.91
C LEU A 227 -32.51 -8.79 7.85
N PRO A 228 -33.76 -8.97 7.40
CA PRO A 228 -34.75 -9.79 8.08
C PRO A 228 -34.42 -11.28 7.97
N GLU A 229 -35.05 -12.11 8.82
CA GLU A 229 -34.89 -13.58 8.81
C GLU A 229 -35.39 -14.22 7.50
N GLU A 230 -36.53 -13.75 6.98
CA GLU A 230 -37.05 -14.12 5.66
C GLU A 230 -36.68 -13.06 4.62
N LEU A 231 -35.99 -13.47 3.55
CA LEU A 231 -35.43 -12.55 2.55
C LEU A 231 -35.60 -13.02 1.11
N ASN A 232 -35.65 -12.07 0.18
CA ASN A 232 -35.63 -12.27 -1.27
C ASN A 232 -34.47 -11.47 -1.92
N SER A 233 -34.27 -11.61 -3.23
CA SER A 233 -33.13 -10.98 -3.93
C SER A 233 -33.10 -9.45 -3.90
N LEU A 234 -34.23 -8.76 -3.71
CA LEU A 234 -34.29 -7.30 -3.73
C LEU A 234 -33.55 -6.67 -2.54
N TYR A 235 -33.45 -7.38 -1.41
CA TYR A 235 -32.65 -6.95 -0.27
C TYR A 235 -31.16 -6.80 -0.61
N LEU A 236 -30.65 -7.59 -1.55
CA LEU A 236 -29.26 -7.47 -2.03
C LEU A 236 -29.05 -6.15 -2.80
N TYR A 237 -29.99 -5.78 -3.67
CA TYR A 237 -29.95 -4.49 -4.38
C TYR A 237 -30.16 -3.31 -3.42
N PHE A 238 -31.07 -3.45 -2.46
CA PHE A 238 -31.29 -2.42 -1.44
C PHE A 238 -30.03 -2.18 -0.61
N LEU A 239 -29.32 -3.23 -0.17
CA LEU A 239 -28.04 -3.07 0.53
C LEU A 239 -26.95 -2.40 -0.33
N ILE A 240 -26.93 -2.62 -1.64
CA ILE A 240 -26.04 -1.91 -2.57
C ILE A 240 -26.40 -0.40 -2.60
N ARG A 241 -27.68 -0.04 -2.76
CA ARG A 241 -28.15 1.36 -2.69
C ARG A 241 -27.85 1.99 -1.32
N LEU A 242 -28.17 1.30 -0.21
CA LEU A 242 -27.96 1.78 1.16
C LEU A 242 -26.48 2.04 1.46
N LEU A 243 -25.58 1.17 1.00
CA LEU A 243 -24.13 1.39 1.10
C LEU A 243 -23.62 2.50 0.16
N GLY A 244 -24.50 3.18 -0.59
CA GLY A 244 -24.16 4.30 -1.47
C GLY A 244 -23.46 3.87 -2.75
N PHE A 245 -23.95 2.81 -3.39
CA PHE A 245 -23.48 2.33 -4.70
C PHE A 245 -24.65 2.19 -5.69
N GLU A 246 -24.34 2.32 -6.97
CA GLU A 246 -25.28 2.18 -8.09
C GLU A 246 -24.87 1.01 -8.99
N LEU A 247 -25.86 0.34 -9.60
CA LEU A 247 -25.61 -0.70 -10.59
C LEU A 247 -25.37 -0.08 -11.97
N LYS A 248 -24.25 -0.46 -12.60
CA LYS A 248 -23.92 -0.10 -14.00
C LYS A 248 -24.48 -1.07 -15.04
N ASP A 249 -25.26 -2.06 -14.61
CA ASP A 249 -25.84 -3.10 -15.47
C ASP A 249 -27.27 -2.70 -15.86
N ASN A 250 -27.41 -2.10 -17.04
CA ASN A 250 -28.68 -1.53 -17.50
C ASN A 250 -29.79 -2.58 -17.68
N GLU A 251 -29.48 -3.86 -17.90
CA GLU A 251 -30.49 -4.92 -18.02
C GLU A 251 -30.97 -5.38 -16.65
N LEU A 252 -30.03 -5.65 -15.74
CA LEU A 252 -30.35 -5.99 -14.34
C LEU A 252 -31.16 -4.88 -13.67
N THR A 253 -30.76 -3.62 -13.86
CA THR A 253 -31.46 -2.44 -13.34
C THR A 253 -32.88 -2.34 -13.91
N LYS A 254 -33.09 -2.58 -15.22
CA LYS A 254 -34.43 -2.63 -15.82
C LYS A 254 -35.29 -3.79 -15.28
N SER A 255 -34.71 -4.97 -15.02
CA SER A 255 -35.44 -6.07 -14.39
C SER A 255 -35.87 -5.75 -12.96
N ILE A 256 -35.03 -5.07 -12.18
CA ILE A 256 -35.37 -4.63 -10.82
C ILE A 256 -36.52 -3.62 -10.84
N TYR A 257 -36.46 -2.59 -11.69
CA TYR A 257 -37.54 -1.59 -11.80
C TYR A 257 -38.85 -2.14 -12.39
N LYS A 258 -38.85 -3.31 -13.05
CA LYS A 258 -40.10 -4.01 -13.39
C LYS A 258 -40.80 -4.58 -12.15
N ALA A 259 -40.05 -5.08 -11.18
CA ALA A 259 -40.58 -5.67 -9.94
C ALA A 259 -40.88 -4.64 -8.84
N VAL A 260 -40.36 -3.41 -8.97
CA VAL A 260 -40.40 -2.35 -7.95
C VAL A 260 -41.37 -1.25 -8.37
N GLN A 261 -42.04 -0.61 -7.41
CA GLN A 261 -42.91 0.54 -7.62
C GLN A 261 -42.15 1.86 -7.59
N ASP A 262 -42.50 2.73 -8.53
CA ASP A 262 -41.87 4.01 -8.78
C ASP A 262 -42.14 5.00 -7.62
N GLU A 263 -41.13 5.79 -7.23
CA GLU A 263 -41.04 6.41 -5.89
C GLU A 263 -42.06 7.56 -5.63
N ASP A 264 -42.86 7.93 -6.64
CA ASP A 264 -43.83 9.06 -6.65
C ASP A 264 -45.31 8.64 -6.56
N VAL A 265 -45.63 7.34 -6.64
CA VAL A 265 -47.03 6.88 -6.64
C VAL A 265 -47.59 6.82 -5.22
N LYS A 266 -48.63 7.62 -4.93
CA LYS A 266 -49.39 7.53 -3.65
C LYS A 266 -49.98 6.13 -3.47
N VAL A 267 -49.84 5.58 -2.27
CA VAL A 267 -50.30 4.22 -1.93
C VAL A 267 -51.55 4.31 -1.04
N GLU A 268 -52.69 3.88 -1.58
CA GLU A 268 -54.00 3.88 -0.88
C GLU A 268 -54.45 2.47 -0.45
N SER A 269 -53.53 1.50 -0.34
CA SER A 269 -53.87 0.09 -0.12
C SER A 269 -52.95 -0.63 0.87
N SER A 270 -53.48 -1.71 1.44
CA SER A 270 -52.85 -2.52 2.49
C SER A 270 -51.52 -3.14 2.05
N LEU A 271 -50.46 -2.86 2.81
CA LEU A 271 -49.12 -3.39 2.63
C LEU A 271 -48.93 -4.69 3.42
N ILE A 272 -48.28 -5.68 2.81
CA ILE A 272 -47.81 -6.89 3.49
C ILE A 272 -46.27 -6.93 3.42
N PHE A 273 -45.63 -7.27 4.54
CA PHE A 273 -44.17 -7.30 4.71
C PHE A 273 -43.52 -8.66 4.38
N VAL A 274 -44.33 -9.70 4.14
CA VAL A 274 -43.87 -11.06 3.86
C VAL A 274 -44.47 -11.54 2.54
N ASN A 275 -43.60 -11.75 1.55
CA ASN A 275 -43.86 -12.64 0.41
C ASN A 275 -42.52 -13.24 -0.03
N ILE A 276 -42.47 -14.57 -0.12
CA ILE A 276 -41.26 -15.38 -0.23
C ILE A 276 -40.80 -15.53 -1.69
N ASP A 277 -41.68 -15.22 -2.67
CA ASP A 277 -41.36 -15.32 -4.11
C ASP A 277 -40.20 -14.40 -4.51
N ASP A 278 -39.05 -14.98 -4.90
CA ASP A 278 -37.89 -14.25 -5.43
C ASP A 278 -38.24 -13.64 -6.81
N PRO A 279 -38.29 -12.30 -6.94
CA PRO A 279 -38.68 -11.64 -8.19
C PRO A 279 -37.57 -11.61 -9.26
N LEU A 280 -36.36 -12.10 -8.96
CA LEU A 280 -35.24 -12.13 -9.90
C LEU A 280 -34.79 -13.55 -10.22
N SER A 281 -34.29 -13.75 -11.45
CA SER A 281 -33.75 -15.05 -11.84
C SER A 281 -32.47 -15.38 -11.07
N LYS A 282 -32.19 -16.67 -10.84
CA LYS A 282 -30.97 -17.15 -10.15
C LYS A 282 -29.67 -16.54 -10.72
N LYS A 283 -29.61 -16.26 -12.03
CA LYS A 283 -28.48 -15.59 -12.71
C LYS A 283 -28.30 -14.14 -12.22
N GLN A 284 -29.39 -13.41 -12.03
CA GLN A 284 -29.42 -12.03 -11.53
C GLN A 284 -29.13 -11.98 -10.02
N THR A 285 -29.70 -12.89 -9.23
CA THR A 285 -29.41 -13.01 -7.79
C THR A 285 -27.92 -13.29 -7.54
N ILE A 286 -27.30 -14.22 -8.29
CA ILE A 286 -25.85 -14.49 -8.24
C ILE A 286 -25.03 -13.25 -8.65
N ARG A 287 -25.53 -12.40 -9.55
CA ARG A 287 -24.85 -11.14 -9.92
C ARG A 287 -24.92 -10.12 -8.78
N LEU A 288 -26.10 -9.91 -8.17
CA LEU A 288 -26.27 -9.03 -7.02
C LEU A 288 -25.40 -9.44 -5.83
N ILE A 289 -25.27 -10.74 -5.54
CA ILE A 289 -24.35 -11.24 -4.50
C ILE A 289 -22.91 -10.77 -4.76
N LYS A 290 -22.42 -10.88 -6.00
CA LYS A 290 -21.05 -10.46 -6.36
C LYS A 290 -20.84 -8.95 -6.28
N ASP A 291 -21.83 -8.16 -6.69
CA ASP A 291 -21.72 -6.70 -6.63
C ASP A 291 -21.94 -6.16 -5.20
N LEU A 292 -22.74 -6.82 -4.35
CA LEU A 292 -22.81 -6.54 -2.91
C LEU A 292 -21.51 -6.92 -2.18
N GLN A 293 -20.90 -8.06 -2.50
CA GLN A 293 -19.56 -8.43 -1.99
C GLN A 293 -18.51 -7.38 -2.37
N ARG A 294 -18.57 -6.82 -3.58
CA ARG A 294 -17.70 -5.71 -4.02
C ARG A 294 -17.96 -4.42 -3.25
N ALA A 295 -19.24 -4.05 -3.06
CA ALA A 295 -19.62 -2.88 -2.26
C ALA A 295 -19.12 -3.00 -0.81
N ILE A 296 -19.37 -4.13 -0.15
CA ILE A 296 -18.90 -4.43 1.20
C ILE A 296 -17.37 -4.35 1.28
N ASN A 297 -16.65 -5.02 0.39
CA ASN A 297 -15.19 -5.01 0.38
C ASN A 297 -14.62 -3.61 0.09
N LYS A 298 -15.27 -2.80 -0.76
CA LYS A 298 -14.87 -1.41 -1.02
C LYS A 298 -15.10 -0.53 0.21
N VAL A 299 -16.21 -0.66 0.94
CA VAL A 299 -16.46 0.10 2.19
C VAL A 299 -15.50 -0.31 3.31
N LEU A 300 -15.23 -1.61 3.45
CA LEU A 300 -14.28 -2.09 4.44
C LEU A 300 -12.85 -1.58 4.17
N SER A 301 -12.44 -1.46 2.91
CA SER A 301 -11.11 -0.97 2.51
C SER A 301 -10.99 0.56 2.38
N SER A 302 -12.03 1.29 1.96
CA SER A 302 -12.00 2.77 1.89
C SER A 302 -11.92 3.37 3.28
N ARG A 303 -11.19 4.48 3.47
CA ARG A 303 -11.25 5.26 4.71
C ARG A 303 -12.63 5.95 4.83
N LEU A 304 -13.06 6.27 6.04
CA LEU A 304 -14.20 7.17 6.26
C LEU A 304 -13.65 8.53 6.73
N ARG A 305 -14.18 9.61 6.17
CA ARG A 305 -13.77 10.98 6.53
C ARG A 305 -14.23 11.33 7.94
N ILE A 306 -13.38 11.99 8.72
CA ILE A 306 -13.68 12.51 10.05
C ILE A 306 -14.57 13.76 9.88
N VAL A 307 -15.88 13.59 10.07
CA VAL A 307 -16.90 14.63 9.77
C VAL A 307 -16.67 15.95 10.52
N THR A 308 -16.05 15.92 11.71
CA THR A 308 -15.69 17.10 12.52
C THR A 308 -14.40 17.79 12.08
N PHE A 309 -13.66 17.22 11.13
CA PHE A 309 -12.43 17.77 10.58
C PHE A 309 -12.66 18.10 9.10
N SER A 310 -13.19 19.30 8.81
CA SER A 310 -13.49 19.68 7.43
C SER A 310 -13.25 21.16 7.10
N THR A 311 -12.56 21.93 7.95
CA THR A 311 -12.20 23.33 7.67
C THR A 311 -10.70 23.57 7.78
N ILE A 312 -10.22 24.65 7.16
CA ILE A 312 -8.83 25.13 7.32
C ILE A 312 -8.50 25.38 8.80
N ASP A 313 -9.46 25.87 9.58
CA ASP A 313 -9.24 26.21 10.98
C ASP A 313 -9.21 24.98 11.91
N ASN A 314 -9.87 23.86 11.52
CA ASN A 314 -9.61 22.56 12.14
C ASN A 314 -8.15 22.13 11.92
N PHE A 315 -7.61 22.33 10.71
CA PHE A 315 -6.23 21.97 10.37
C PHE A 315 -5.20 22.86 11.06
N VAL A 316 -5.42 24.19 11.13
CA VAL A 316 -4.60 25.10 11.94
C VAL A 316 -4.59 24.67 13.41
N THR A 317 -5.77 24.47 14.01
CA THR A 317 -5.90 23.96 15.40
C THR A 317 -5.18 22.62 15.60
N ARG A 318 -5.20 21.75 14.59
CA ARG A 318 -4.49 20.47 14.63
C ARG A 318 -2.98 20.63 14.47
N LEU A 319 -2.48 21.54 13.65
CA LEU A 319 -1.05 21.85 13.57
C LEU A 319 -0.52 22.36 14.93
N HIS A 320 -1.27 23.19 15.65
CA HIS A 320 -0.90 23.60 17.01
C HIS A 320 -0.86 22.43 18.00
N SER A 321 -1.86 21.53 17.98
CA SER A 321 -1.97 20.42 18.94
C SER A 321 -1.21 19.14 18.59
N ALA A 322 -0.86 18.90 17.33
CA ALA A 322 -0.19 17.68 16.87
C ALA A 322 1.27 17.61 17.31
N LYS A 323 1.77 16.39 17.54
CA LYS A 323 3.15 16.11 17.98
C LYS A 323 3.91 15.16 17.05
N ASN A 324 3.19 14.36 16.27
CA ASN A 324 3.70 13.25 15.48
C ASN A 324 3.16 13.35 14.04
N ILE A 325 3.46 14.46 13.37
CA ILE A 325 3.02 14.72 12.00
C ILE A 325 3.82 13.86 11.02
N ILE A 326 3.13 13.07 10.19
CA ILE A 326 3.73 12.43 9.02
C ILE A 326 3.43 13.30 7.80
N ILE A 327 4.46 13.59 7.00
CA ILE A 327 4.32 14.33 5.74
C ILE A 327 4.76 13.44 4.58
N LEU A 328 3.86 13.20 3.62
CA LEU A 328 4.11 12.39 2.44
C LEU A 328 4.23 13.33 1.22
N THR A 329 5.44 13.50 0.70
CA THR A 329 5.74 14.42 -0.42
C THR A 329 5.91 13.70 -1.75
N GLY A 330 5.57 14.38 -2.85
CA GLY A 330 5.91 13.97 -4.21
C GLY A 330 6.23 15.17 -5.12
N ALA A 331 6.56 14.91 -6.39
CA ALA A 331 7.26 15.85 -7.26
C ALA A 331 6.63 17.26 -7.40
N GLY A 332 5.33 17.41 -7.13
CA GLY A 332 4.66 18.72 -7.10
C GLY A 332 5.33 19.74 -6.16
N VAL A 333 6.02 19.28 -5.11
CA VAL A 333 6.73 20.15 -4.13
C VAL A 333 7.98 20.83 -4.69
N SER A 334 8.53 20.29 -5.78
CA SER A 334 9.72 20.79 -6.46
C SER A 334 9.40 21.60 -7.72
N THR A 335 8.12 21.67 -8.14
CA THR A 335 7.73 22.31 -9.41
C THR A 335 7.95 23.82 -9.46
N SER A 336 7.89 24.51 -8.33
CA SER A 336 8.22 25.94 -8.22
C SER A 336 9.71 26.26 -8.44
N LEU A 337 10.57 25.23 -8.47
CA LEU A 337 12.00 25.32 -8.78
C LEU A 337 12.31 25.00 -10.26
N GLY A 338 11.27 24.79 -11.09
CA GLY A 338 11.41 24.42 -12.49
C GLY A 338 11.64 22.91 -12.75
N ILE A 339 11.73 22.09 -11.70
CA ILE A 339 11.79 20.62 -11.84
C ILE A 339 10.41 20.14 -12.30
N PRO A 340 10.26 19.48 -13.46
CA PRO A 340 8.98 18.97 -13.90
C PRO A 340 8.48 17.85 -12.99
N ASP A 341 7.16 17.79 -12.77
CA ASP A 341 6.56 16.57 -12.23
C ASP A 341 6.64 15.43 -13.25
N PHE A 342 6.28 14.21 -12.85
CA PHE A 342 6.32 13.08 -13.78
C PHE A 342 5.16 13.05 -14.78
N ARG A 343 3.98 13.57 -14.43
CA ARG A 343 2.68 13.14 -15.02
C ARG A 343 1.75 14.26 -15.51
N SER A 344 2.11 15.53 -15.39
CA SER A 344 1.39 16.64 -16.03
C SER A 344 1.64 16.71 -17.54
N SER A 345 0.96 17.62 -18.26
CA SER A 345 1.16 17.81 -19.71
C SER A 345 2.60 18.18 -20.05
N GLU A 346 3.24 19.02 -19.24
CA GLU A 346 4.63 19.46 -19.40
C GLU A 346 5.63 18.63 -18.56
N GLY A 347 5.13 17.53 -17.97
CA GLY A 347 5.87 16.65 -17.08
C GLY A 347 6.90 15.78 -17.81
N PHE A 348 7.77 15.14 -17.05
CA PHE A 348 8.86 14.31 -17.59
C PHE A 348 8.38 13.25 -18.62
N TYR A 349 7.24 12.59 -18.39
CA TYR A 349 6.73 11.57 -19.32
C TYR A 349 6.18 12.10 -20.65
N SER A 350 5.91 13.39 -20.80
CA SER A 350 5.64 13.96 -22.13
C SER A 350 6.93 14.26 -22.89
N ARG A 351 7.95 14.73 -22.18
CA ARG A 351 9.27 15.11 -22.72
C ARG A 351 10.04 13.92 -23.30
N VAL A 352 9.89 12.71 -22.75
CA VAL A 352 10.62 11.50 -23.23
C VAL A 352 9.90 10.71 -24.33
N LYS A 353 8.75 11.18 -24.85
CA LYS A 353 7.98 10.47 -25.90
C LYS A 353 8.75 10.25 -27.20
N TYR A 354 9.76 11.05 -27.50
CA TYR A 354 10.60 10.89 -28.70
C TYR A 354 11.39 9.57 -28.72
N LEU A 355 11.52 8.88 -27.57
CA LEU A 355 12.16 7.56 -27.48
C LEU A 355 11.32 6.43 -28.12
N GLY A 356 10.07 6.69 -28.52
CA GLY A 356 9.20 5.68 -29.16
C GLY A 356 8.71 4.56 -28.25
N LEU A 357 8.82 4.73 -26.92
CA LEU A 357 8.37 3.73 -25.94
C LEU A 357 6.83 3.70 -25.85
N ASN A 358 6.27 2.49 -25.71
CA ASN A 358 4.82 2.28 -25.59
C ASN A 358 4.24 2.85 -24.28
N ASP A 359 4.97 2.69 -23.17
CA ASP A 359 4.72 3.43 -21.92
C ASP A 359 5.98 4.24 -21.57
N PRO A 360 5.92 5.57 -21.44
CA PRO A 360 7.07 6.38 -21.05
C PRO A 360 7.58 6.07 -19.62
N GLN A 361 6.82 5.33 -18.81
CA GLN A 361 7.29 4.81 -17.51
C GLN A 361 8.39 3.73 -17.67
N ASP A 362 8.54 3.11 -18.86
CA ASP A 362 9.55 2.08 -19.10
C ASP A 362 11.00 2.58 -18.98
N VAL A 363 11.26 3.89 -19.07
CA VAL A 363 12.61 4.44 -18.78
C VAL A 363 13.07 4.20 -17.34
N PHE A 364 12.13 3.91 -16.43
CA PHE A 364 12.37 3.50 -15.04
C PHE A 364 12.01 2.02 -14.80
N ASN A 365 11.89 1.17 -15.82
CA ASN A 365 11.61 -0.26 -15.65
C ASN A 365 12.92 -1.03 -15.39
N TYR A 366 13.01 -1.73 -14.26
CA TYR A 366 14.22 -2.42 -13.82
C TYR A 366 14.67 -3.53 -14.78
N GLU A 367 13.71 -4.27 -15.33
CA GLU A 367 13.98 -5.35 -16.29
C GLU A 367 14.27 -4.82 -17.70
N LEU A 368 13.88 -3.58 -18.02
CA LEU A 368 14.38 -2.89 -19.21
C LEU A 368 15.80 -2.36 -18.99
N PHE A 369 16.11 -1.79 -17.82
CA PHE A 369 17.46 -1.34 -17.47
C PHE A 369 18.50 -2.47 -17.54
N LYS A 370 18.17 -3.68 -17.08
CA LYS A 370 19.03 -4.87 -17.23
C LYS A 370 19.37 -5.22 -18.68
N LYS A 371 18.40 -5.06 -19.58
CA LYS A 371 18.53 -5.43 -21.00
C LYS A 371 19.14 -4.32 -21.84
N GLU A 372 18.79 -3.07 -21.57
CA GLU A 372 19.24 -1.88 -22.30
C GLU A 372 19.33 -0.65 -21.37
N PRO A 373 20.41 -0.54 -20.57
CA PRO A 373 20.58 0.57 -19.63
C PRO A 373 20.76 1.93 -20.33
N SER A 374 21.08 1.94 -21.63
CA SER A 374 21.22 3.18 -22.41
C SER A 374 19.91 3.96 -22.51
N ILE A 375 18.73 3.31 -22.45
CA ILE A 375 17.43 3.98 -22.46
C ILE A 375 17.32 4.91 -21.24
N PHE A 376 17.61 4.42 -20.04
CA PHE A 376 17.66 5.25 -18.84
C PHE A 376 18.76 6.33 -18.95
N TYR A 377 19.99 5.95 -19.32
CA TYR A 377 21.09 6.92 -19.35
C TYR A 377 20.92 8.02 -20.41
N SER A 378 20.12 7.80 -21.45
CA SER A 378 19.73 8.83 -22.43
C SER A 378 18.93 10.00 -21.81
N ILE A 379 18.16 9.72 -20.75
CA ILE A 379 17.31 10.71 -20.05
C ILE A 379 17.78 11.06 -18.64
N ALA A 380 18.78 10.35 -18.11
CA ALA A 380 19.21 10.49 -16.72
C ALA A 380 19.73 11.91 -16.38
N ASN A 381 20.22 12.66 -17.38
CA ASN A 381 20.62 14.06 -17.23
C ASN A 381 19.42 14.99 -16.90
N MET A 382 18.21 14.67 -17.37
CA MET A 382 16.99 15.48 -17.19
C MET A 382 16.42 15.38 -15.77
N ILE A 383 16.90 14.42 -14.98
CA ILE A 383 16.43 14.10 -13.62
C ILE A 383 17.55 14.16 -12.58
N LEU A 384 18.75 14.65 -12.95
CA LEU A 384 19.78 14.95 -11.96
C LEU A 384 19.28 16.05 -11.00
N PRO A 385 19.59 15.93 -9.69
CA PRO A 385 19.20 16.94 -8.71
C PRO A 385 19.92 18.27 -9.00
N PRO A 386 19.21 19.42 -8.97
CA PRO A 386 19.88 20.72 -8.88
C PRO A 386 20.54 20.86 -7.50
N GLU A 387 21.65 21.59 -7.47
CA GLU A 387 22.50 21.71 -6.29
C GLU A 387 22.10 22.96 -5.47
N ASN A 388 22.02 22.83 -4.14
CA ASN A 388 21.75 23.93 -3.18
C ASN A 388 20.45 24.73 -3.38
N VAL A 389 19.37 24.09 -3.83
CA VAL A 389 18.03 24.71 -3.93
C VAL A 389 16.96 23.93 -3.18
N TYR A 390 15.91 24.63 -2.72
CA TYR A 390 14.72 24.07 -2.10
C TYR A 390 13.56 25.08 -2.13
N SER A 391 12.32 24.59 -2.08
CA SER A 391 11.10 25.42 -2.17
C SER A 391 10.59 25.89 -0.78
N PRO A 392 9.69 26.89 -0.73
CA PRO A 392 9.01 27.29 0.51
C PRO A 392 8.41 26.12 1.29
N LEU A 393 7.82 25.13 0.61
CA LEU A 393 7.26 23.94 1.28
C LEU A 393 8.33 23.08 1.98
N HIS A 394 9.52 22.90 1.39
CA HIS A 394 10.60 22.20 2.09
C HIS A 394 10.97 22.92 3.40
N SER A 395 10.90 24.26 3.39
CA SER A 395 11.13 25.11 4.56
C SER A 395 9.99 25.01 5.59
N PHE A 396 8.75 24.80 5.15
CA PHE A 396 7.61 24.46 6.03
C PHE A 396 7.80 23.10 6.72
N ILE A 397 8.25 22.07 6.00
CA ILE A 397 8.57 20.75 6.57
C ILE A 397 9.72 20.86 7.58
N LYS A 398 10.77 21.60 7.24
CA LYS A 398 11.88 21.95 8.13
C LYS A 398 11.39 22.65 9.41
N MET A 399 10.56 23.68 9.29
CA MET A 399 9.95 24.38 10.43
C MET A 399 9.14 23.44 11.34
N LEU A 400 8.40 22.46 10.79
CA LEU A 400 7.70 21.45 11.60
C LEU A 400 8.67 20.49 12.31
N SER A 401 9.84 20.22 11.72
CA SER A 401 10.92 19.49 12.40
C SER A 401 11.53 20.30 13.55
N ASP A 402 11.83 21.57 13.32
CA ASP A 402 12.45 22.46 14.31
C ASP A 402 11.49 22.81 15.46
N LYS A 403 10.18 22.81 15.22
CA LYS A 403 9.13 22.89 16.25
C LYS A 403 8.89 21.56 17.00
N GLY A 404 9.65 20.50 16.70
CA GLY A 404 9.52 19.19 17.34
C GLY A 404 8.23 18.43 16.99
N LYS A 405 7.59 18.75 15.86
CA LYS A 405 6.28 18.21 15.44
C LYS A 405 6.35 17.17 14.32
N LEU A 406 7.44 17.16 13.54
CA LEU A 406 7.63 16.18 12.48
C LEU A 406 8.00 14.81 13.08
N LEU A 407 7.15 13.80 12.88
CA LEU A 407 7.51 12.40 13.11
C LEU A 407 8.46 11.93 11.99
N ARG A 408 8.01 12.07 10.73
CA ARG A 408 8.77 11.70 9.53
C ARG A 408 8.27 12.45 8.29
N ASN A 409 9.16 12.71 7.35
CA ASN A 409 8.82 13.02 5.96
C ASN A 409 9.17 11.83 5.06
N TYR A 410 8.15 11.26 4.42
CA TYR A 410 8.24 10.21 3.41
C TYR A 410 8.18 10.87 2.03
N THR A 411 9.32 10.99 1.36
CA THR A 411 9.39 11.61 0.04
C THR A 411 9.41 10.57 -1.08
N GLN A 412 8.56 10.79 -2.09
CA GLN A 412 8.59 10.05 -3.35
C GLN A 412 9.64 10.62 -4.32
N ASN A 413 10.35 11.69 -3.94
CA ASN A 413 11.31 12.37 -4.78
C ASN A 413 12.71 11.76 -4.67
N ILE A 414 13.46 11.88 -5.76
CA ILE A 414 14.85 11.44 -5.93
C ILE A 414 15.83 12.62 -6.03
N ASP A 415 15.31 13.85 -5.97
CA ASP A 415 16.01 15.13 -6.13
C ASP A 415 16.77 15.58 -4.86
N ASN A 416 16.50 14.95 -3.70
CA ASN A 416 17.23 15.14 -2.44
C ASN A 416 17.21 16.59 -1.90
N LEU A 417 16.23 17.40 -2.31
CA LEU A 417 16.14 18.80 -1.90
C LEU A 417 15.75 18.96 -0.42
N GLU A 418 15.17 17.91 0.18
CA GLU A 418 14.90 17.82 1.61
C GLU A 418 16.19 17.96 2.45
N SER A 419 17.30 17.39 1.95
CA SER A 419 18.62 17.52 2.58
C SER A 419 19.18 18.94 2.48
N TYR A 420 18.99 19.62 1.36
CA TYR A 420 19.40 21.03 1.19
C TYR A 420 18.54 21.99 2.04
N ALA A 421 17.27 21.65 2.29
CA ALA A 421 16.41 22.34 3.26
C ALA A 421 16.73 22.00 4.74
N HIS A 422 17.80 21.24 4.99
CA HIS A 422 18.26 20.82 6.32
C HIS A 422 17.21 20.06 7.15
N ILE A 423 16.32 19.30 6.49
CA ILE A 423 15.45 18.33 7.16
C ILE A 423 16.34 17.21 7.73
N PRO A 424 16.25 16.89 9.03
CA PRO A 424 17.14 15.91 9.64
C PRO A 424 17.08 14.53 8.98
N ALA A 425 18.23 13.89 8.79
CA ALA A 425 18.33 12.61 8.10
C ALA A 425 17.58 11.47 8.82
N ASP A 426 17.43 11.52 10.15
CA ASP A 426 16.58 10.59 10.90
C ASP A 426 15.09 10.77 10.56
N LYS A 427 14.67 12.02 10.32
CA LYS A 427 13.29 12.39 9.94
C LYS A 427 12.97 12.13 8.48
N LEU A 428 13.96 11.91 7.62
CA LEU A 428 13.78 11.76 6.17
C LEU A 428 13.77 10.29 5.72
N VAL A 429 12.84 9.95 4.84
CA VAL A 429 12.75 8.65 4.15
C VAL A 429 12.53 8.90 2.66
N HIS A 430 13.57 8.67 1.85
CA HIS A 430 13.43 8.60 0.40
C HIS A 430 12.81 7.25 0.00
N CYS A 431 11.49 7.25 -0.21
CA CYS A 431 10.73 6.04 -0.50
C CYS A 431 11.17 5.37 -1.80
N HIS A 432 11.57 6.16 -2.80
CA HIS A 432 12.06 5.68 -4.09
C HIS A 432 13.58 5.84 -4.24
N GLY A 433 14.34 5.85 -3.14
CA GLY A 433 15.79 6.04 -3.18
C GLY A 433 16.22 7.45 -3.63
N SER A 434 17.50 7.63 -3.98
CA SER A 434 18.04 8.95 -4.36
C SER A 434 19.34 8.84 -5.18
N PHE A 435 19.74 9.95 -5.80
CA PHE A 435 21.04 10.08 -6.47
C PHE A 435 22.26 10.20 -5.51
N ALA A 436 22.09 10.04 -4.19
CA ALA A 436 23.19 10.15 -3.23
C ALA A 436 24.30 9.08 -3.43
N SER A 437 23.91 7.88 -3.88
CA SER A 437 24.82 6.77 -4.18
C SER A 437 24.41 6.02 -5.43
N ALA A 438 25.31 5.19 -5.95
CA ALA A 438 25.10 4.32 -7.10
C ALA A 438 25.79 2.96 -6.86
N THR A 439 25.20 1.88 -7.35
CA THR A 439 25.63 0.50 -7.08
C THR A 439 25.82 -0.26 -8.40
N CYS A 440 26.85 -1.11 -8.48
CA CYS A 440 27.08 -1.96 -9.65
C CYS A 440 26.11 -3.15 -9.69
N VAL A 441 25.31 -3.28 -10.75
CA VAL A 441 24.27 -4.33 -10.92
C VAL A 441 24.84 -5.73 -11.22
N THR A 442 26.03 -6.04 -10.72
CA THR A 442 26.80 -7.26 -11.04
C THR A 442 27.78 -7.68 -9.94
N CYS A 443 28.24 -6.74 -9.10
CA CYS A 443 29.13 -7.03 -7.97
C CYS A 443 28.80 -6.22 -6.71
N ASP A 444 27.65 -5.54 -6.71
CA ASP A 444 27.12 -4.69 -5.64
C ASP A 444 28.08 -3.62 -5.09
N TRP A 445 29.14 -3.31 -5.83
CA TRP A 445 30.09 -2.27 -5.47
C TRP A 445 29.43 -0.90 -5.53
N LYS A 446 29.35 -0.24 -4.36
CA LYS A 446 28.64 1.01 -4.13
C LYS A 446 29.58 2.21 -4.08
N VAL A 447 29.18 3.30 -4.70
CA VAL A 447 29.89 4.59 -4.76
C VAL A 447 28.96 5.75 -4.41
N SER A 448 29.50 6.92 -4.08
CA SER A 448 28.71 8.16 -4.09
C SER A 448 28.28 8.50 -5.52
N GLY A 449 27.02 8.91 -5.70
CA GLY A 449 26.43 9.18 -7.01
C GLY A 449 27.12 10.34 -7.75
N SER A 450 27.71 11.28 -6.99
CA SER A 450 28.58 12.34 -7.50
C SER A 450 29.66 11.82 -8.48
N LYS A 451 30.18 10.61 -8.27
CA LYS A 451 31.19 9.98 -9.15
C LYS A 451 30.65 9.62 -10.55
N ILE A 452 29.34 9.44 -10.71
CA ILE A 452 28.71 9.10 -12.00
C ILE A 452 27.98 10.28 -12.65
N PHE A 453 27.84 11.43 -11.96
CA PHE A 453 27.15 12.60 -12.51
C PHE A 453 27.83 13.15 -13.78
N LYS A 454 29.16 13.03 -13.91
CA LYS A 454 29.85 13.40 -15.16
C LYS A 454 29.41 12.52 -16.33
N ASN A 455 29.39 11.20 -16.14
CA ASN A 455 28.94 10.27 -17.19
C ASN A 455 27.47 10.55 -17.56
N ILE A 456 26.60 10.74 -16.58
CA ILE A 456 25.18 11.10 -16.81
C ILE A 456 25.05 12.39 -17.64
N ARG A 457 25.78 13.46 -17.27
CA ARG A 457 25.78 14.75 -17.99
C ARG A 457 26.33 14.61 -19.42
N ASN A 458 27.27 13.69 -19.65
CA ASN A 458 27.82 13.36 -20.97
C ASN A 458 26.99 12.33 -21.76
N VAL A 459 25.90 11.79 -21.20
CA VAL A 459 25.11 10.67 -21.78
C VAL A 459 25.93 9.37 -21.97
N GLU A 460 26.95 9.18 -21.13
CA GLU A 460 27.80 7.99 -21.08
C GLU A 460 27.25 6.96 -20.06
N LEU A 461 27.45 5.66 -20.33
CA LEU A 461 27.23 4.62 -19.32
C LEU A 461 28.35 4.66 -18.26
N PRO A 462 28.06 4.89 -16.96
CA PRO A 462 29.07 4.76 -15.91
C PRO A 462 29.39 3.29 -15.66
N ILE A 463 30.63 2.87 -15.94
CA ILE A 463 31.06 1.47 -15.82
C ILE A 463 31.82 1.24 -14.51
N CYS A 464 31.53 0.14 -13.84
CA CYS A 464 32.22 -0.31 -12.64
C CYS A 464 33.67 -0.77 -12.98
N PRO A 465 34.70 -0.23 -12.33
CA PRO A 465 36.10 -0.60 -12.58
C PRO A 465 36.38 -2.07 -12.25
N ASN A 466 35.71 -2.62 -11.23
CA ASN A 466 35.88 -4.01 -10.80
C ASN A 466 35.41 -5.01 -11.88
N CYS A 467 34.29 -4.70 -12.55
CA CYS A 467 33.73 -5.53 -13.62
C CYS A 467 34.30 -5.22 -15.01
N TYR A 468 35.01 -4.09 -15.19
CA TYR A 468 35.41 -3.57 -16.51
C TYR A 468 36.18 -4.60 -17.36
N LYS A 469 37.14 -5.33 -16.77
CA LYS A 469 37.96 -6.32 -17.48
C LYS A 469 37.10 -7.43 -18.09
N GLU A 470 36.16 -7.97 -17.31
CA GLU A 470 35.27 -9.05 -17.79
C GLU A 470 34.18 -8.51 -18.73
N ARG A 471 33.65 -7.29 -18.49
CA ARG A 471 32.75 -6.62 -19.45
C ARG A 471 33.39 -6.48 -20.83
N VAL A 472 34.66 -6.03 -20.91
CA VAL A 472 35.39 -5.90 -22.18
C VAL A 472 35.63 -7.26 -22.84
N LYS A 473 35.92 -8.30 -22.06
CA LYS A 473 36.06 -9.69 -22.56
C LYS A 473 34.74 -10.23 -23.12
N MET A 474 33.64 -10.08 -22.39
CA MET A 474 32.30 -10.47 -22.84
C MET A 474 31.87 -9.72 -24.09
N MET A 475 32.03 -8.38 -24.14
CA MET A 475 31.65 -7.55 -25.28
C MET A 475 32.46 -7.84 -26.57
N LYS A 476 33.66 -8.42 -26.44
CA LYS A 476 34.46 -8.91 -27.58
C LYS A 476 34.01 -10.29 -28.08
N LEU A 477 33.45 -11.13 -27.21
CA LEU A 477 32.92 -12.45 -27.54
C LEU A 477 31.49 -12.38 -28.10
N TYR A 478 30.69 -11.45 -27.58
CA TYR A 478 29.33 -11.17 -28.01
C TYR A 478 29.16 -9.65 -28.11
N ASN A 479 29.05 -9.11 -29.32
CA ASN A 479 28.83 -7.68 -29.53
C ASN A 479 27.32 -7.43 -29.75
N PRO A 480 26.57 -6.93 -28.75
CA PRO A 480 25.11 -6.82 -28.81
C PRO A 480 24.63 -5.55 -29.54
N TYR A 481 25.52 -4.91 -30.31
CA TYR A 481 25.29 -3.69 -31.10
C TYR A 481 25.53 -3.91 -32.60
N VAL A 482 25.91 -5.12 -33.04
CA VAL A 482 26.04 -5.47 -34.46
C VAL A 482 24.81 -6.24 -34.91
N ASN A 483 24.08 -5.68 -35.88
CA ASN A 483 22.92 -6.35 -36.49
C ASN A 483 23.34 -7.67 -37.16
N GLY A 484 22.54 -8.73 -36.95
CA GLY A 484 22.63 -9.98 -37.72
C GLY A 484 23.40 -11.13 -37.08
N SER A 485 24.11 -10.94 -35.95
CA SER A 485 24.82 -12.03 -35.24
C SER A 485 24.12 -12.45 -33.94
N ALA A 486 22.81 -12.72 -34.05
CA ALA A 486 22.07 -13.50 -33.06
C ALA A 486 22.29 -15.03 -33.22
N ASP A 487 23.30 -15.43 -34.01
CA ASP A 487 23.81 -16.80 -34.02
C ASP A 487 24.45 -17.12 -32.66
N ILE A 488 23.65 -17.70 -31.77
CA ILE A 488 24.04 -18.35 -30.51
C ILE A 488 24.81 -19.66 -30.81
N ASN A 489 25.51 -19.71 -31.94
CA ASN A 489 26.08 -20.91 -32.55
C ASN A 489 27.51 -20.68 -33.09
N VAL A 490 28.15 -19.57 -32.71
CA VAL A 490 29.60 -19.38 -32.85
C VAL A 490 30.31 -20.55 -32.13
N ASN A 491 30.79 -21.50 -32.93
CA ASN A 491 31.51 -22.72 -32.53
C ASN A 491 30.68 -23.80 -31.78
N ASN A 492 29.42 -24.03 -32.15
CA ASN A 492 28.62 -25.20 -31.71
C ASN A 492 28.45 -25.37 -30.18
N LYS A 493 28.76 -24.34 -29.38
CA LYS A 493 28.81 -24.44 -27.92
C LYS A 493 27.40 -24.34 -27.33
N LYS A 494 26.91 -25.41 -26.68
CA LYS A 494 25.69 -25.34 -25.86
C LYS A 494 25.96 -24.48 -24.62
N PHE A 495 25.21 -23.40 -24.48
CA PHE A 495 25.27 -22.51 -23.32
C PHE A 495 24.38 -23.02 -22.19
N THR A 496 24.87 -22.89 -20.96
CA THR A 496 24.08 -23.07 -19.73
C THR A 496 23.03 -21.96 -19.60
N SER A 497 21.98 -22.18 -18.78
CA SER A 497 20.97 -21.14 -18.54
C SER A 497 21.56 -19.86 -17.94
N ALA A 498 22.60 -19.97 -17.11
CA ALA A 498 23.31 -18.84 -16.53
C ALA A 498 24.14 -18.06 -17.58
N GLU A 499 24.80 -18.75 -18.52
CA GLU A 499 25.44 -18.09 -19.67
C GLU A 499 24.41 -17.37 -20.55
N ILE A 500 23.24 -17.98 -20.81
CA ILE A 500 22.16 -17.36 -21.61
C ILE A 500 21.61 -16.10 -20.92
N GLU A 501 21.38 -16.13 -19.61
CA GLU A 501 20.94 -14.95 -18.85
C GLU A 501 22.02 -13.85 -18.82
N THR A 502 23.29 -14.24 -18.68
CA THR A 502 24.43 -13.31 -18.73
C THR A 502 24.56 -12.65 -20.11
N ILE A 503 24.37 -13.42 -21.19
CA ILE A 503 24.33 -12.89 -22.57
C ILE A 503 23.11 -11.98 -22.77
N SER A 504 21.93 -12.34 -22.25
CA SER A 504 20.72 -11.51 -22.34
C SER A 504 20.84 -10.18 -21.60
N ASN A 505 21.66 -10.10 -20.54
CA ASN A 505 21.86 -8.90 -19.74
C ASN A 505 23.25 -8.26 -19.93
N ILE A 506 24.01 -8.70 -20.95
CA ILE A 506 25.40 -8.27 -21.20
C ILE A 506 25.55 -6.74 -21.28
N LYS A 507 24.54 -6.04 -21.80
CA LYS A 507 24.54 -4.57 -21.89
C LYS A 507 24.62 -3.89 -20.52
N SER A 508 24.00 -4.45 -19.47
CA SER A 508 24.09 -3.96 -18.09
C SER A 508 25.22 -4.59 -17.25
N TYR A 509 25.86 -5.68 -17.70
CA TYR A 509 26.95 -6.33 -16.98
C TYR A 509 28.07 -5.34 -16.60
N GLY A 510 28.28 -5.10 -15.31
CA GLY A 510 29.27 -4.15 -14.81
C GLY A 510 28.90 -2.68 -14.95
N VAL A 511 27.65 -2.33 -15.25
CA VAL A 511 27.15 -0.94 -15.24
C VAL A 511 26.84 -0.53 -13.79
N LEU A 512 27.11 0.73 -13.45
CA LEU A 512 26.64 1.38 -12.22
C LEU A 512 25.21 1.88 -12.44
N LYS A 513 24.32 1.67 -11.47
CA LYS A 513 22.94 2.19 -11.45
C LYS A 513 22.79 3.16 -10.28
N PRO A 514 22.11 4.32 -10.40
CA PRO A 514 21.83 5.17 -9.24
C PRO A 514 20.92 4.43 -8.26
N ASP A 515 21.06 4.69 -6.97
CA ASP A 515 20.27 4.04 -5.92
C ASP A 515 18.87 4.68 -5.77
N ILE A 516 18.23 4.93 -6.91
CA ILE A 516 16.81 5.23 -7.06
C ILE A 516 16.05 3.93 -7.37
N THR A 517 14.84 3.78 -6.86
CA THR A 517 14.00 2.59 -7.04
C THR A 517 13.29 2.64 -8.39
N PHE A 518 13.59 1.65 -9.23
CA PHE A 518 12.94 1.43 -10.52
C PHE A 518 11.63 0.62 -10.35
N PHE A 519 10.71 0.71 -11.31
CA PHE A 519 9.54 -0.16 -11.35
C PHE A 519 9.98 -1.63 -11.48
N GLY A 520 9.53 -2.47 -10.54
CA GLY A 520 9.95 -3.87 -10.39
C GLY A 520 11.10 -4.10 -9.39
N GLU A 521 11.74 -3.03 -8.90
CA GLU A 521 12.78 -3.07 -7.86
C GLU A 521 12.14 -2.90 -6.46
N PRO A 522 12.65 -3.56 -5.40
CA PRO A 522 12.18 -3.31 -4.03
C PRO A 522 12.50 -1.89 -3.56
N LEU A 523 11.64 -1.32 -2.71
CA LEU A 523 11.90 -0.06 -2.02
C LEU A 523 13.01 -0.24 -0.97
N PRO A 524 13.75 0.82 -0.59
CA PRO A 524 14.81 0.72 0.39
C PRO A 524 14.27 0.26 1.74
N GLU A 525 14.94 -0.70 2.39
CA GLU A 525 14.56 -1.31 3.67
C GLU A 525 14.14 -0.29 4.76
N ARG A 526 14.81 0.87 4.80
CA ARG A 526 14.48 2.02 5.68
C ARG A 526 13.01 2.45 5.59
N PHE A 527 12.37 2.34 4.43
CA PHE A 527 10.96 2.65 4.22
C PHE A 527 10.07 1.80 5.12
N PHE A 528 10.22 0.47 5.06
CA PHE A 528 9.42 -0.47 5.84
C PHE A 528 9.70 -0.34 7.33
N GLN A 529 10.98 -0.26 7.72
CA GLN A 529 11.39 -0.10 9.12
C GLN A 529 10.83 1.16 9.77
N CYS A 530 10.89 2.31 9.09
CA CYS A 530 10.29 3.54 9.61
C CYS A 530 8.77 3.45 9.63
N LEU A 531 8.14 2.93 8.57
CA LEU A 531 6.68 2.86 8.45
C LEU A 531 6.04 2.03 9.56
N MET A 532 6.58 0.84 9.86
CA MET A 532 6.11 0.02 10.98
C MET A 532 6.31 0.72 12.34
N ALA A 533 7.40 1.47 12.50
CA ALA A 533 7.68 2.21 13.73
C ALA A 533 6.84 3.48 13.92
N ASP A 534 6.28 4.05 12.84
CA ASP A 534 5.65 5.38 12.84
C ASP A 534 4.12 5.33 12.76
N MET A 535 3.55 4.32 12.08
CA MET A 535 2.10 4.22 11.82
C MET A 535 1.22 4.41 13.07
N HIS A 536 1.62 3.82 14.19
CA HIS A 536 0.87 3.87 15.46
C HIS A 536 1.14 5.12 16.31
N LYS A 537 2.15 5.92 15.95
CA LYS A 537 2.51 7.18 16.62
C LYS A 537 1.91 8.38 15.92
N CYS A 538 1.70 8.28 14.60
CA CYS A 538 1.14 9.33 13.75
C CYS A 538 -0.14 9.93 14.33
N ASP A 539 -0.19 11.26 14.47
CA ASP A 539 -1.36 11.97 14.99
C ASP A 539 -1.94 13.04 14.03
N LEU A 540 -1.30 13.21 12.87
CA LEU A 540 -1.76 13.98 11.71
C LEU A 540 -0.98 13.52 10.46
N LEU A 541 -1.68 13.17 9.37
CA LEU A 541 -1.06 12.89 8.07
C LEU A 541 -1.30 14.05 7.11
N ILE A 542 -0.26 14.50 6.41
CA ILE A 542 -0.35 15.53 5.36
C ILE A 542 0.29 14.99 4.08
N CYS A 543 -0.50 14.81 3.02
CA CYS A 543 -0.01 14.42 1.70
C CYS A 543 0.13 15.66 0.81
N ILE A 544 1.31 15.90 0.23
CA ILE A 544 1.63 17.15 -0.47
C ILE A 544 2.27 16.90 -1.84
N GLY A 545 1.77 17.57 -2.89
CA GLY A 545 2.38 17.56 -4.21
C GLY A 545 2.40 16.19 -4.92
N THR A 546 1.52 15.26 -4.54
CA THR A 546 1.49 13.89 -5.07
C THR A 546 0.09 13.48 -5.56
N SER A 547 0.07 12.64 -6.59
CA SER A 547 -1.15 11.98 -7.07
C SER A 547 -1.43 10.62 -6.42
N LEU A 548 -0.57 10.15 -5.51
CA LEU A 548 -0.66 8.83 -4.84
C LEU A 548 -0.95 7.64 -5.78
N LYS A 549 -0.32 7.61 -6.97
CA LYS A 549 -0.50 6.57 -8.00
C LYS A 549 0.52 5.41 -7.94
N VAL A 550 1.42 5.39 -6.97
CA VAL A 550 2.52 4.41 -6.89
C VAL A 550 2.54 3.74 -5.52
N ALA A 551 2.21 2.45 -5.50
CA ALA A 551 2.32 1.57 -4.34
C ALA A 551 3.79 1.15 -4.10
N PRO A 552 4.18 0.80 -2.87
CA PRO A 552 3.36 0.76 -1.65
C PRO A 552 3.16 2.14 -0.99
N VAL A 553 3.83 3.19 -1.48
CA VAL A 553 3.78 4.53 -0.84
C VAL A 553 2.37 5.14 -0.88
N SER A 554 1.59 4.87 -1.94
CA SER A 554 0.17 5.24 -2.03
C SER A 554 -0.68 4.67 -0.90
N ASP A 555 -0.28 3.54 -0.31
CA ASP A 555 -1.13 2.78 0.60
C ASP A 555 -0.99 3.24 2.05
N ILE A 556 -0.03 4.13 2.34
CA ILE A 556 0.14 4.77 3.66
C ILE A 556 -1.17 5.41 4.15
N VAL A 557 -1.95 6.04 3.26
CA VAL A 557 -3.26 6.65 3.62
C VAL A 557 -4.28 5.62 4.13
N ASN A 558 -4.15 4.35 3.73
CA ASN A 558 -5.01 3.24 4.14
C ASN A 558 -4.43 2.47 5.35
N MET A 559 -3.13 2.61 5.62
CA MET A 559 -2.42 1.97 6.73
C MET A 559 -2.50 2.79 8.03
N ILE A 560 -2.50 4.13 7.94
CA ILE A 560 -2.61 5.03 9.08
C ILE A 560 -3.97 4.85 9.81
N PRO A 561 -4.02 4.81 11.16
CA PRO A 561 -5.25 4.56 11.90
C PRO A 561 -6.39 5.53 11.53
N ALA A 562 -7.62 5.00 11.43
CA ALA A 562 -8.76 5.74 10.86
C ALA A 562 -9.11 7.04 11.59
N GLN A 563 -8.83 7.12 12.90
CA GLN A 563 -9.04 8.29 13.75
C GLN A 563 -8.00 9.41 13.57
N VAL A 564 -6.92 9.18 12.81
CA VAL A 564 -5.91 10.20 12.50
C VAL A 564 -6.43 11.09 11.38
N PRO A 565 -6.44 12.43 11.55
CA PRO A 565 -6.80 13.35 10.48
C PRO A 565 -5.84 13.26 9.29
N GLN A 566 -6.39 13.25 8.08
CA GLN A 566 -5.64 13.20 6.82
C GLN A 566 -5.93 14.43 5.96
N VAL A 567 -4.89 15.17 5.61
CA VAL A 567 -4.96 16.41 4.82
C VAL A 567 -4.25 16.23 3.47
N LEU A 568 -4.86 16.72 2.39
CA LEU A 568 -4.26 16.83 1.07
C LEU A 568 -3.94 18.30 0.76
N ILE A 569 -2.71 18.56 0.30
CA ILE A 569 -2.29 19.85 -0.27
C ILE A 569 -1.73 19.57 -1.67
N ASN A 570 -2.53 19.79 -2.71
CA ASN A 570 -2.14 19.47 -4.08
C ASN A 570 -2.87 20.35 -5.08
N ARG A 571 -2.39 20.49 -6.32
CA ARG A 571 -3.17 21.20 -7.35
C ARG A 571 -4.48 20.49 -7.70
N ASP A 572 -4.43 19.15 -7.77
CA ASP A 572 -5.51 18.31 -8.29
C ASP A 572 -6.03 17.31 -7.22
N PRO A 573 -7.33 17.01 -7.15
CA PRO A 573 -7.89 16.11 -6.12
C PRO A 573 -7.55 14.63 -6.36
N VAL A 574 -7.16 13.92 -5.30
CA VAL A 574 -6.80 12.49 -5.33
C VAL A 574 -8.06 11.63 -5.16
N ARG A 575 -8.79 11.41 -6.27
CA ARG A 575 -10.12 10.76 -6.31
C ARG A 575 -10.21 9.31 -5.79
N HIS A 576 -9.10 8.68 -5.40
CA HIS A 576 -9.06 7.31 -4.87
C HIS A 576 -8.67 7.22 -3.39
N ALA A 577 -8.53 8.35 -2.69
CA ALA A 577 -8.22 8.41 -1.26
C ALA A 577 -9.15 9.40 -0.53
N ASP A 578 -9.76 8.96 0.57
CA ASP A 578 -10.77 9.71 1.33
C ASP A 578 -10.12 10.60 2.42
N PHE A 579 -9.57 11.74 1.99
CA PHE A 579 -9.01 12.79 2.85
C PHE A 579 -10.08 13.58 3.62
N ASP A 580 -9.77 14.05 4.82
CA ASP A 580 -10.71 14.86 5.63
C ASP A 580 -10.79 16.30 5.13
N LEU A 581 -9.64 16.88 4.82
CA LEU A 581 -9.49 18.22 4.25
C LEU A 581 -8.61 18.15 2.99
N SER A 582 -9.08 18.73 1.90
CA SER A 582 -8.30 18.95 0.68
C SER A 582 -8.16 20.44 0.38
N LEU A 583 -6.93 20.90 0.24
CA LEU A 583 -6.57 22.27 -0.15
C LEU A 583 -6.00 22.23 -1.57
N LEU A 584 -6.77 22.75 -2.51
CA LEU A 584 -6.54 22.64 -3.95
C LEU A 584 -5.94 23.92 -4.53
N GLY A 585 -4.63 23.88 -4.82
CA GLY A 585 -3.85 25.03 -5.27
C GLY A 585 -2.34 24.74 -5.31
N PHE A 586 -1.53 25.79 -5.43
CA PHE A 586 -0.07 25.66 -5.33
C PHE A 586 0.37 25.38 -3.89
N CYS A 587 1.25 24.40 -3.69
CA CYS A 587 1.60 23.94 -2.35
C CYS A 587 2.39 24.99 -1.53
N ASP A 588 3.25 25.77 -2.15
CA ASP A 588 3.98 26.88 -1.50
C ASP A 588 3.02 28.01 -1.05
N ASP A 589 2.04 28.35 -1.90
CA ASP A 589 1.01 29.34 -1.60
C ASP A 589 0.16 28.90 -0.40
N ILE A 590 -0.29 27.63 -0.38
CA ILE A 590 -1.05 27.04 0.73
C ILE A 590 -0.19 26.95 2.00
N ALA A 591 1.10 26.62 1.89
CA ALA A 591 2.02 26.58 3.02
C ALA A 591 2.21 27.97 3.65
N GLY A 592 2.32 29.02 2.84
CA GLY A 592 2.30 30.42 3.28
C GLY A 592 1.04 30.76 4.09
N LEU A 593 -0.13 30.59 3.47
CA LEU A 593 -1.43 30.82 4.08
C LEU A 593 -1.60 30.11 5.43
N VAL A 594 -1.32 28.80 5.47
CA VAL A 594 -1.53 27.98 6.68
C VAL A 594 -0.52 28.34 7.77
N THR A 595 0.74 28.60 7.41
CA THR A 595 1.76 29.03 8.39
C THR A 595 1.42 30.39 8.99
N ASN A 596 0.93 31.33 8.17
CA ASN A 596 0.48 32.64 8.62
C ASN A 596 -0.75 32.53 9.56
N ARG A 597 -1.75 31.70 9.22
CA ARG A 597 -2.89 31.40 10.12
C ARG A 597 -2.47 30.74 11.45
N CYS A 598 -1.34 30.03 11.50
CA CYS A 598 -0.79 29.49 12.75
C CYS A 598 -0.01 30.53 13.59
N GLY A 599 0.13 31.78 13.13
CA GLY A 599 1.02 32.77 13.74
C GLY A 599 2.49 32.35 13.70
N TRP A 600 2.89 31.60 12.68
CA TRP A 600 4.24 31.05 12.53
C TRP A 600 4.99 31.71 11.35
N LYS A 601 6.28 31.39 11.23
CA LYS A 601 7.17 31.77 10.13
C LYS A 601 8.13 30.62 9.86
N PHE A 602 8.36 30.29 8.59
CA PHE A 602 9.43 29.38 8.16
C PHE A 602 10.58 30.18 7.52
N ASN A 603 11.79 29.61 7.56
CA ASN A 603 12.99 30.26 7.01
C ASN A 603 13.10 30.01 5.49
N HIS A 604 12.60 30.92 4.68
CA HIS A 604 12.79 30.93 3.22
C HIS A 604 12.79 32.36 2.67
N LYS A 605 13.54 32.60 1.59
CA LYS A 605 13.65 33.91 0.94
C LYS A 605 12.28 34.48 0.50
N ASP A 606 11.36 33.60 0.09
CA ASP A 606 10.05 34.00 -0.43
C ASP A 606 8.99 34.13 0.69
N TRP A 607 9.36 33.98 1.97
CA TRP A 607 8.40 34.04 3.09
C TRP A 607 7.58 35.34 3.09
N GLU A 608 8.22 36.52 2.99
CA GLU A 608 7.49 37.81 3.07
C GLU A 608 6.50 38.00 1.91
N LYS A 609 6.78 37.39 0.75
CA LYS A 609 5.86 37.38 -0.41
C LYS A 609 4.66 36.45 -0.19
N LEU A 610 4.83 35.41 0.62
CA LEU A 610 3.79 34.44 0.95
C LEU A 610 2.93 34.90 2.14
N SER A 611 3.52 35.41 3.22
CA SER A 611 2.79 35.89 4.40
C SER A 611 1.90 37.10 4.11
N ASN A 612 2.37 37.99 3.23
CA ASN A 612 1.69 39.24 2.89
C ASN A 612 0.77 39.10 1.66
N GLY A 613 0.66 37.89 1.09
CA GLY A 613 -0.24 37.61 -0.03
C GLY A 613 -1.71 37.62 0.40
N LYS A 614 -2.58 38.18 -0.44
CA LYS A 614 -4.03 37.96 -0.34
C LYS A 614 -4.40 36.62 -0.98
N TYR A 615 -5.39 35.94 -0.43
CA TYR A 615 -5.79 34.60 -0.86
C TYR A 615 -7.29 34.51 -1.08
N ASP A 616 -7.70 34.19 -2.32
CA ASP A 616 -9.03 33.67 -2.64
C ASP A 616 -9.12 32.23 -2.09
N ILE A 617 -10.15 31.98 -1.28
CA ILE A 617 -10.39 30.72 -0.59
C ILE A 617 -11.87 30.40 -0.75
N SER A 618 -12.19 29.43 -1.62
CA SER A 618 -13.57 29.05 -1.94
C SER A 618 -13.81 27.56 -1.66
N GLU A 619 -14.74 27.27 -0.74
CA GLU A 619 -15.19 25.90 -0.48
C GLU A 619 -16.03 25.39 -1.66
N GLN A 620 -15.59 24.29 -2.27
CA GLN A 620 -16.21 23.70 -3.46
C GLN A 620 -17.20 22.60 -3.07
N GLU A 621 -16.83 21.80 -2.06
CA GLU A 621 -17.68 20.86 -1.34
C GLU A 621 -17.11 20.70 0.08
N ARG A 622 -17.85 20.07 1.00
CA ARG A 622 -17.46 20.00 2.43
C ARG A 622 -16.03 19.50 2.62
N GLY A 623 -15.15 20.36 3.12
CA GLY A 623 -13.72 20.06 3.33
C GLY A 623 -12.89 19.93 2.05
N VAL A 624 -13.30 20.57 0.96
CA VAL A 624 -12.50 20.75 -0.26
C VAL A 624 -12.52 22.23 -0.63
N TYR A 625 -11.39 22.90 -0.43
CA TYR A 625 -11.22 24.33 -0.72
C TYR A 625 -10.33 24.51 -1.95
N SER A 626 -10.71 25.38 -2.88
CA SER A 626 -9.74 25.96 -3.81
C SER A 626 -9.04 27.13 -3.12
N VAL A 627 -7.71 27.18 -3.23
CA VAL A 627 -6.87 28.24 -2.66
C VAL A 627 -6.03 28.83 -3.79
N LYS A 628 -6.18 30.13 -4.02
CA LYS A 628 -5.40 30.88 -5.02
C LYS A 628 -4.87 32.13 -4.35
N ARG A 629 -3.59 32.47 -4.53
CA ARG A 629 -3.12 33.82 -4.18
C ARG A 629 -3.64 34.79 -5.25
N GLU A 630 -4.13 35.95 -4.82
CA GLU A 630 -4.36 37.07 -5.73
C GLU A 630 -3.02 37.53 -6.32
N ASN A 631 -2.98 37.80 -7.62
CA ASN A 631 -1.81 38.43 -8.23
C ASN A 631 -1.87 39.95 -7.99
N ASN A 632 -0.79 40.51 -7.47
CA ASN A 632 -0.39 41.88 -7.78
C ASN A 632 0.31 41.89 -9.16
#